data_AF-A0A6G2V5H9-F1
#
_entry.id   AF-A0A6G2V5H9-F1
#
_cell.length_a   1.000
_cell.length_b   1.000
_cell.length_c   1.000
_cell.angle_alpha   90.00
_cell.angle_beta   90.00
_cell.angle_gamma   90.00
#
_symmetry.space_group_name_H-M   'P 1'
#
loop_
_entity.id
_entity.type
_entity.pdbx_description
1 polymer ?
#
loop_
_entity_poly.entity_id
_entity_poly.type
_entity_poly.pdbx_seq_one_letter_code
_entity_poly.pdbx_strand_id
1 'polypeptide(L)'
;MSQTEGARLFRESWIAGVRRHFPGEPKAGYVTPWEETPQWEREAAGAVCAQVRQFVEVSGGHVARLSREQKGRFVALCWTAQMYKHFEEPKPGYVADWADLPEWQRETDADIFEAIEAVRPPAA
;
A
#
# COMPACT_ATOMS: atom_id res chain seq x y z
N MET A 1 8.34 10.15 -10.98
CA MET A 1 8.41 8.78 -10.49
C MET A 1 7.65 7.87 -11.46
N SER A 2 8.40 6.96 -12.06
CA SER A 2 7.96 5.88 -12.94
C SER A 2 7.13 4.83 -12.19
N GLN A 3 6.47 3.94 -12.95
CA GLN A 3 5.68 2.85 -12.37
C GLN A 3 6.53 1.92 -11.49
N THR A 4 7.75 1.58 -11.93
CA THR A 4 8.68 0.73 -11.18
C THR A 4 9.14 1.38 -9.88
N GLU A 5 9.48 2.67 -9.90
CA GLU A 5 9.85 3.40 -8.68
C GLU A 5 8.69 3.49 -7.69
N GLY A 6 7.46 3.69 -8.17
CA GLY A 6 6.26 3.71 -7.33
C GLY A 6 5.92 2.34 -6.72
N ALA A 7 6.03 1.27 -7.52
CA ALA A 7 5.87 -0.10 -7.04
C ALA A 7 6.90 -0.45 -5.97
N ARG A 8 8.16 -0.05 -6.20
CA ARG A 8 9.25 -0.25 -5.23
C ARG A 8 9.01 0.53 -3.94
N LEU A 9 8.62 1.81 -4.03
CA LEU A 9 8.25 2.62 -2.87
C LEU A 9 7.15 1.96 -2.04
N PHE A 10 6.05 1.55 -2.68
CA PHE A 10 4.96 0.83 -2.02
C PHE A 10 5.48 -0.41 -1.28
N ARG A 11 6.31 -1.23 -1.95
CA ARG A 11 6.82 -2.47 -1.35
C ARG A 11 7.79 -2.22 -0.21
N GLU A 12 8.68 -1.25 -0.33
CA GLU A 12 9.60 -0.88 0.75
C GLU A 12 8.84 -0.31 1.96
N SER A 13 7.81 0.51 1.73
CA SER A 13 6.90 1.00 2.78
C SER A 13 6.13 -0.12 3.46
N TRP A 14 5.61 -1.10 2.70
CA TRP A 14 4.99 -2.30 3.26
C TRP A 14 5.94 -3.06 4.18
N ILE A 15 7.17 -3.34 3.73
CA ILE A 15 8.17 -4.08 4.53
C ILE A 15 8.52 -3.30 5.80
N ALA A 16 8.68 -1.98 5.69
CA ALA A 16 8.95 -1.12 6.83
C ALA A 16 7.80 -1.14 7.85
N GLY A 17 6.55 -1.03 7.39
CA GLY A 17 5.36 -1.11 8.24
C GLY A 17 5.20 -2.48 8.89
N VAL A 18 5.39 -3.58 8.14
CA VAL A 18 5.41 -4.94 8.68
C VAL A 18 6.44 -5.07 9.79
N ARG A 19 7.69 -4.65 9.56
CA ARG A 19 8.75 -4.72 10.58
C ARG A 19 8.46 -3.87 11.82
N ARG A 20 7.67 -2.81 11.68
CA ARG A 20 7.32 -1.89 12.76
C ARG A 20 6.13 -2.39 13.59
N HIS A 21 5.12 -2.93 12.94
CA HIS A 21 3.80 -3.16 13.55
C HIS A 21 3.47 -4.65 13.72
N PHE A 22 4.05 -5.54 12.92
CA PHE A 22 3.73 -6.97 12.99
C PHE A 22 4.18 -7.55 14.33
N PRO A 23 3.31 -8.26 15.07
CA PRO A 23 3.69 -8.86 16.34
C PRO A 23 4.61 -10.08 16.11
N GLY A 24 5.83 -10.01 16.62
CA GLY A 24 6.80 -11.09 16.53
C GLY A 24 7.54 -11.13 15.19
N GLU A 25 7.96 -12.33 14.78
CA GLU A 25 8.75 -12.50 13.55
C GLU A 25 7.84 -12.53 12.31
N PRO A 26 8.01 -11.62 11.33
CA PRO A 26 7.23 -11.62 10.10
C PRO A 26 7.45 -12.88 9.27
N LYS A 27 6.41 -13.29 8.54
CA LYS A 27 6.56 -14.34 7.52
C LYS A 27 7.51 -13.87 6.43
N ALA A 28 8.35 -14.75 5.91
CA ALA A 28 9.30 -14.43 4.83
C ALA A 28 8.63 -13.72 3.64
N GLY A 29 7.43 -14.17 3.24
CA GLY A 29 6.64 -13.56 2.16
C GLY A 29 6.19 -12.12 2.42
N TYR A 30 6.09 -11.67 3.69
CA TYR A 30 5.75 -10.29 4.00
C TYR A 30 6.95 -9.35 3.83
N VAL A 31 8.17 -9.89 3.93
CA VAL A 31 9.42 -9.12 3.91
C VAL A 31 10.31 -9.47 2.73
N THR A 32 9.77 -10.16 1.71
CA THR A 32 10.48 -10.49 0.47
C THR A 32 11.07 -9.24 -0.18
N PRO A 33 12.40 -9.21 -0.48
CA PRO A 33 13.04 -8.09 -1.13
C PRO A 33 12.42 -7.75 -2.49
N TRP A 34 12.63 -6.52 -2.95
CA TRP A 34 12.11 -6.06 -4.24
C TRP A 34 12.52 -6.98 -5.39
N GLU A 35 13.79 -7.39 -5.43
CA GLU A 35 14.38 -8.23 -6.48
C GLU A 35 13.70 -9.59 -6.59
N GLU A 36 13.14 -10.10 -5.50
CA GLU A 36 12.44 -11.38 -5.40
C GLU A 36 10.91 -11.24 -5.42
N THR A 37 10.39 -10.01 -5.39
CA THR A 37 8.94 -9.76 -5.40
C THR A 37 8.32 -10.24 -6.72
N PRO A 38 7.26 -11.07 -6.70
CA PRO A 38 6.59 -11.56 -7.91
C PRO A 38 6.04 -10.45 -8.81
N GLN A 39 6.02 -10.69 -10.13
CA GLN A 39 5.61 -9.67 -11.11
C GLN A 39 4.19 -9.12 -10.89
N TRP A 40 3.22 -9.99 -10.58
CA TRP A 40 1.84 -9.56 -10.30
C TRP A 40 1.77 -8.60 -9.10
N GLU A 41 2.62 -8.83 -8.10
CA GLU A 41 2.67 -8.02 -6.88
C GLU A 41 3.32 -6.67 -7.16
N ARG A 42 4.35 -6.62 -8.02
CA ARG A 42 4.95 -5.37 -8.51
C ARG A 42 3.93 -4.53 -9.27
N GLU A 43 3.13 -5.15 -10.13
CA GLU A 43 2.07 -4.48 -10.90
C GLU A 43 0.98 -3.92 -9.99
N ALA A 44 0.51 -4.73 -9.03
CA ALA A 44 -0.46 -4.31 -8.03
C ALA A 44 0.07 -3.14 -7.19
N ALA A 45 1.29 -3.26 -6.64
CA ALA A 45 1.95 -2.21 -5.87
C ALA A 45 2.09 -0.90 -6.66
N GLY A 46 2.49 -0.98 -7.93
CA GLY A 46 2.58 0.17 -8.82
C GLY A 46 1.22 0.83 -9.08
N ALA A 47 0.17 0.04 -9.27
CA ALA A 47 -1.19 0.54 -9.47
C ALA A 47 -1.72 1.26 -8.22
N VAL A 48 -1.54 0.67 -7.03
CA VAL A 48 -1.96 1.31 -5.77
C VAL A 48 -1.17 2.59 -5.53
N CYS A 49 0.15 2.59 -5.78
CA CYS A 49 0.96 3.80 -5.67
C CYS A 49 0.46 4.92 -6.60
N ALA A 50 0.09 4.58 -7.85
CA ALA A 50 -0.46 5.56 -8.79
C ALA A 50 -1.80 6.13 -8.31
N GLN A 51 -2.67 5.28 -7.76
CA GLN A 51 -3.98 5.70 -7.23
C GLN A 51 -3.85 6.65 -6.04
N VAL A 52 -2.95 6.37 -5.09
CA VAL A 52 -2.67 7.27 -3.95
C VAL A 52 -2.14 8.61 -4.46
N ARG A 53 -1.17 8.61 -5.39
CA ARG A 53 -0.61 9.84 -5.95
C ARG A 53 -1.66 10.68 -6.68
N GLN A 54 -2.50 10.04 -7.48
CA GLN A 54 -3.59 10.71 -8.16
C GLN A 54 -4.58 11.31 -7.15
N PHE A 55 -4.92 10.58 -6.07
CA PHE A 55 -5.80 11.09 -5.02
C PHE A 55 -5.21 12.30 -4.28
N VAL A 56 -3.91 12.28 -3.99
CA VAL A 56 -3.17 13.44 -3.45
C VAL A 56 -3.24 14.62 -4.41
N GLU A 57 -3.00 14.40 -5.70
CA GLU A 57 -2.97 15.44 -6.73
C GLU A 57 -4.34 16.09 -6.94
N VAL A 58 -5.38 15.29 -7.21
CA VAL A 58 -6.74 15.82 -7.50
C VAL A 58 -7.39 16.48 -6.29
N SER A 59 -6.97 16.11 -5.08
CA SER A 59 -7.40 16.80 -3.85
C SER A 59 -6.63 18.10 -3.59
N GLY A 60 -5.63 18.46 -4.39
CA GLY A 60 -4.75 19.59 -4.15
C GLY A 60 -3.88 19.43 -2.90
N GLY A 61 -3.66 18.20 -2.42
CA GLY A 61 -2.93 17.90 -1.18
C GLY A 61 -3.78 18.00 0.10
N HIS A 62 -5.10 18.15 -0.01
CA HIS A 62 -5.99 18.19 1.17
C HIS A 62 -6.13 16.84 1.87
N VAL A 63 -5.63 15.75 1.26
CA VAL A 63 -5.50 14.43 1.90
C VAL A 63 -4.67 14.47 3.19
N ALA A 64 -3.85 15.50 3.41
CA ALA A 64 -3.14 15.73 4.67
C ALA A 64 -4.07 15.91 5.89
N ARG A 65 -5.35 16.24 5.65
CA ARG A 65 -6.39 16.37 6.70
C ARG A 65 -7.11 15.05 7.02
N LEU A 66 -6.89 14.00 6.23
CA LEU A 66 -7.52 12.70 6.46
C LEU A 66 -6.92 12.03 7.70
N SER A 67 -7.73 11.29 8.44
CA SER A 67 -7.24 10.44 9.52
C SER A 67 -6.39 9.29 8.97
N ARG A 68 -5.51 8.73 9.81
CA ARG A 68 -4.73 7.54 9.46
C ARG A 68 -5.62 6.38 9.01
N GLU A 69 -6.75 6.18 9.70
CA GLU A 69 -7.76 5.17 9.32
C GLU A 69 -8.31 5.42 7.91
N GLN A 70 -8.64 6.67 7.55
CA GLN A 70 -9.11 6.99 6.19
C GLN A 70 -8.04 6.71 5.14
N LYS A 71 -6.78 7.03 5.44
CA LYS A 71 -5.63 6.77 4.56
C LYS A 71 -5.40 5.27 4.37
N GLY A 72 -5.38 4.50 5.45
CA GLY A 72 -5.23 3.04 5.41
C GLY A 72 -6.37 2.35 4.67
N ARG A 73 -7.62 2.76 4.92
CA ARG A 73 -8.80 2.24 4.18
C ARG A 73 -8.68 2.43 2.67
N PHE A 74 -8.18 3.58 2.24
CA PHE A 74 -7.97 3.85 0.82
C PHE A 74 -6.98 2.85 0.21
N VAL A 75 -5.82 2.66 0.87
CA VAL A 75 -4.80 1.69 0.41
C VAL A 75 -5.35 0.26 0.40
N ALA A 76 -6.02 -0.18 1.47
CA ALA A 76 -6.61 -1.51 1.58
C ALA A 76 -7.63 -1.79 0.48
N LEU A 77 -8.50 -0.82 0.16
CA LEU A 77 -9.49 -0.94 -0.91
C LEU A 77 -8.83 -1.02 -2.30
N CYS A 78 -7.84 -0.15 -2.55
CA CYS A 78 -7.05 -0.15 -3.78
C CYS A 78 -6.33 -1.49 -3.98
N TRP A 79 -5.71 -2.02 -2.93
CA TRP A 79 -5.05 -3.33 -2.94
C TRP A 79 -6.04 -4.46 -3.23
N THR A 80 -7.17 -4.49 -2.54
CA THR A 80 -8.23 -5.49 -2.72
C THR A 80 -8.70 -5.54 -4.17
N ALA A 81 -8.89 -4.39 -4.82
CA ALA A 81 -9.22 -4.32 -6.25
C ALA A 81 -8.12 -4.95 -7.14
N GLN A 82 -6.84 -4.80 -6.78
CA GLN A 82 -5.76 -5.48 -7.50
C GLN A 82 -5.78 -7.00 -7.26
N MET A 83 -6.14 -7.47 -6.07
CA MET A 83 -6.25 -8.91 -5.80
C MET A 83 -7.30 -9.55 -6.70
N TYR A 84 -8.48 -8.94 -6.85
CA TYR A 84 -9.52 -9.42 -7.78
C TYR A 84 -9.11 -9.33 -9.25
N LYS A 85 -8.24 -8.38 -9.62
CA LYS A 85 -7.71 -8.27 -10.98
C LYS A 85 -6.74 -9.42 -11.32
N HIS A 86 -5.90 -9.81 -10.36
CA HIS A 86 -4.81 -10.77 -10.57
C HIS A 86 -5.17 -12.22 -10.23
N PHE A 87 -6.22 -12.43 -9.42
CA PHE A 87 -6.67 -13.75 -9.00
C PHE A 87 -8.18 -13.88 -9.18
N GLU A 88 -8.62 -14.92 -9.88
CA GLU A 88 -10.05 -15.26 -10.02
C GLU A 88 -10.68 -15.64 -8.67
N GLU A 89 -9.93 -16.40 -7.87
CA GLU A 89 -10.32 -16.81 -6.51
C GLU A 89 -9.21 -16.39 -5.51
N PRO A 90 -9.17 -15.12 -5.07
CA PRO A 90 -8.17 -14.66 -4.12
C PRO A 90 -8.38 -15.31 -2.74
N LYS A 91 -7.29 -15.51 -2.01
CA LYS A 91 -7.37 -16.00 -0.62
C LYS A 91 -8.18 -15.01 0.23
N PRO A 92 -9.01 -15.47 1.19
CA PRO A 92 -9.81 -14.58 2.02
C PRO A 92 -8.99 -13.49 2.73
N GLY A 93 -7.78 -13.82 3.19
CA GLY A 93 -6.88 -12.84 3.83
C GLY A 93 -6.31 -11.76 2.90
N TYR A 94 -6.41 -11.92 1.58
CA TYR A 94 -6.00 -10.90 0.60
C TYR A 94 -7.11 -9.88 0.32
N VAL A 95 -8.36 -10.23 0.60
CA VAL A 95 -9.56 -9.44 0.28
C VAL A 95 -10.44 -9.22 1.51
N ALA A 96 -9.87 -9.35 2.71
CA ALA A 96 -10.56 -9.09 3.96
C ALA A 96 -11.01 -7.62 4.02
N ASP A 97 -12.24 -7.39 4.49
CA ASP A 97 -12.75 -6.04 4.69
C ASP A 97 -11.97 -5.35 5.83
N TRP A 98 -11.97 -4.02 5.84
CA TRP A 98 -11.24 -3.21 6.81
C TRP A 98 -11.52 -3.59 8.26
N ALA A 99 -12.78 -3.91 8.58
CA ALA A 99 -13.18 -4.29 9.93
C ALA A 99 -12.51 -5.60 10.39
N ASP A 100 -12.15 -6.47 9.45
CA ASP A 100 -11.54 -7.79 9.68
C ASP A 100 -10.01 -7.76 9.54
N LEU A 101 -9.42 -6.65 9.07
CA LEU A 101 -7.98 -6.50 8.99
C LEU A 101 -7.35 -6.38 10.38
N PRO A 102 -6.23 -7.09 10.62
CA PRO A 102 -5.51 -6.96 11.88
C PRO A 102 -4.91 -5.56 12.02
N GLU A 103 -4.81 -5.07 13.25
CA GLU A 103 -4.37 -3.70 13.53
C GLU A 103 -3.01 -3.36 12.92
N TRP A 104 -2.05 -4.28 12.98
CA TRP A 104 -0.72 -4.06 12.40
C TRP A 104 -0.75 -3.80 10.88
N GLN A 105 -1.69 -4.43 10.17
CA GLN A 105 -1.83 -4.27 8.73
C GLN A 105 -2.49 -2.94 8.41
N ARG A 106 -3.51 -2.55 9.19
CA ARG A 106 -4.16 -1.23 9.09
C ARG A 106 -3.17 -0.08 9.27
N GLU A 107 -2.25 -0.21 10.23
CA GLU A 107 -1.17 0.77 10.44
C GLU A 107 -0.13 0.75 9.32
N THR A 108 0.19 -0.43 8.77
CA THR A 108 1.08 -0.56 7.61
C THR A 108 0.49 0.10 6.37
N ASP A 109 -0.81 -0.10 6.11
CA ASP A 109 -1.51 0.53 4.98
C ASP A 109 -1.55 2.06 5.12
N ALA A 110 -1.70 2.58 6.34
CA ALA A 110 -1.61 4.01 6.61
C ALA A 110 -0.18 4.54 6.36
N ASP A 111 0.86 3.83 6.82
CA ASP A 111 2.27 4.19 6.59
C ASP A 111 2.61 4.20 5.09
N ILE A 112 2.06 3.28 4.30
CA ILE A 112 2.20 3.27 2.83
C ILE A 112 1.62 4.54 2.22
N PHE A 113 0.40 4.92 2.60
CA PHE A 113 -0.23 6.13 2.09
C PHE A 113 0.64 7.36 2.37
N GLU A 114 1.08 7.51 3.62
CA GLU A 114 1.87 8.66 4.08
C GLU A 114 3.24 8.71 3.39
N ALA A 115 3.88 7.57 3.18
CA ALA A 115 5.14 7.50 2.45
C ALA A 115 4.97 7.98 1.00
N ILE A 116 3.89 7.60 0.33
CA ILE A 116 3.60 8.03 -1.05
C ILE A 116 3.23 9.51 -1.10
N GLU A 117 2.44 10.00 -0.13
CA GLU A 117 2.08 11.41 0.03
C GLU A 117 3.33 12.30 0.21
N ALA A 118 4.33 11.83 0.96
CA ALA A 118 5.55 12.57 1.26
C ALA A 118 6.47 12.78 0.05
N VAL A 119 6.41 11.92 -0.99
CA VAL A 119 7.25 12.03 -2.21
C VAL A 119 6.68 13.05 -3.20
N ARG A 120 5.91 14.05 -2.73
CA ARG A 120 5.34 15.09 -3.58
C ARG A 120 6.47 15.86 -4.28
N PRO A 121 6.41 16.07 -5.61
CA PRO A 121 7.27 17.06 -6.25
C PRO A 121 6.98 18.45 -5.65
N PRO A 122 7.99 19.34 -5.53
CA PRO A 122 7.77 20.69 -5.03
C PRO A 122 6.68 21.38 -5.86
N ALA A 123 5.84 22.19 -5.20
CA ALA A 123 4.83 22.98 -5.87
C ALA A 123 5.51 23.86 -6.95
N ALA A 124 4.97 23.80 -8.17
CA ALA A 124 5.36 24.68 -9.27
C ALA A 124 4.90 26.12 -9.00
#